data_AF-A0A7K3G418-F1
#
_entry.id   AF-A0A7K3G418-F1
#
_cell.length_a   1.000
_cell.length_b   1.000
_cell.length_c   1.000
_cell.angle_alpha   90.00
_cell.angle_beta   90.00
_cell.angle_gamma   90.00
#
_symmetry.space_group_name_H-M   'P 1'
#
loop_
_entity.id
_entity.type
_entity.pdbx_description
1 polymer ?
#
loop_
_entity_poly.entity_id
_entity_poly.type
_entity_poly.pdbx_seq_one_letter_code
_entity_poly.pdbx_strand_id
1 'polypeptide(L)'
;MTHPIPIRRAGGPPPTLAAALQAAGRGWHVFPLRPGTKRPALHGETRCPRTGTCAAGHVKWEDRATTDHDQIVRAWEQGPFNVGLATGPSGLVVVDLDVPKDGAAGLSGAEVFAALCERAGQPLPVTFRVGTASGGEHLYFAAPDGIRLGNSAGLLGQLVDTRAWGGYVVAPGSVTPGGAYTVLDDAPVLPLPSWLLEPLTARQESSRPRGGVPFAPVVSGSRAARAALERECRNVQAAPAKQANNTLNRSAFLVGRFVAWGDLDRLVVEEAFQGAGESRGLTAAECRATIRSALDSSLRKARPREAA
;
A
#
# COMPACT_ATOMS: atom_id res chain seq x y z
N MET A 1 -37.92 40.37 -21.95
CA MET A 1 -36.69 39.87 -21.28
C MET A 1 -37.08 38.69 -20.42
N THR A 2 -37.04 37.48 -21.00
CA THR A 2 -37.34 36.22 -20.30
C THR A 2 -36.00 35.57 -19.98
N HIS A 3 -35.63 35.55 -18.70
CA HIS A 3 -34.46 34.81 -18.25
C HIS A 3 -34.69 33.31 -18.48
N PRO A 4 -33.74 32.59 -19.11
CA PRO A 4 -33.87 31.16 -19.27
C PRO A 4 -33.71 30.47 -17.91
N ILE A 5 -34.74 29.73 -17.50
CA ILE A 5 -34.70 28.82 -16.36
C ILE A 5 -33.71 27.70 -16.71
N PRO A 6 -32.69 27.40 -15.89
CA PRO A 6 -31.78 26.30 -16.18
C PRO A 6 -32.53 24.99 -16.06
N ILE A 7 -32.60 24.26 -17.17
CA ILE A 7 -33.15 22.91 -17.26
C ILE A 7 -32.26 21.99 -16.39
N ARG A 8 -32.78 21.55 -15.23
CA ARG A 8 -32.21 20.43 -14.50
C ARG A 8 -32.24 19.21 -15.43
N ARG A 9 -31.08 18.81 -15.95
CA ARG A 9 -30.95 17.50 -16.57
C ARG A 9 -31.24 16.44 -15.49
N ALA A 10 -32.27 15.65 -15.70
CA ALA A 10 -32.52 14.41 -14.98
C ALA A 10 -31.41 13.40 -15.34
N GLY A 11 -30.25 13.56 -14.73
CA GLY A 11 -29.19 12.56 -14.68
C GLY A 11 -29.24 11.88 -13.33
N GLY A 12 -28.95 10.58 -13.27
CA GLY A 12 -28.78 9.87 -12.01
C GLY A 12 -27.76 10.56 -11.08
N PRO A 13 -27.67 10.14 -9.81
CA PRO A 13 -26.72 10.71 -8.87
C PRO A 13 -25.30 10.72 -9.47
N PRO A 14 -24.45 11.73 -9.15
CA PRO A 14 -23.08 11.76 -9.63
C PRO A 14 -22.41 10.41 -9.32
N PRO A 15 -21.56 9.84 -10.20
CA PRO A 15 -21.03 8.48 -10.05
C PRO A 15 -20.42 8.20 -8.66
N THR A 16 -19.86 9.23 -8.02
CA THR A 16 -19.27 9.13 -6.69
C THR A 16 -20.28 9.04 -5.54
N LEU A 17 -21.51 9.56 -5.68
CA LEU A 17 -22.57 9.37 -4.68
C LEU A 17 -23.06 7.90 -4.69
N ALA A 18 -23.26 7.33 -5.88
CA ALA A 18 -23.61 5.90 -5.98
C ALA A 18 -22.53 5.02 -5.33
N ALA A 19 -21.25 5.32 -5.56
CA ALA A 19 -20.13 4.63 -4.91
C ALA A 19 -20.13 4.80 -3.37
N ALA A 20 -20.40 6.01 -2.86
CA ALA A 20 -20.50 6.26 -1.42
C ALA A 20 -21.64 5.46 -0.77
N LEU A 21 -22.81 5.42 -1.41
CA LEU A 21 -23.96 4.64 -0.93
C LEU A 21 -23.72 3.13 -1.01
N GLN A 22 -23.04 2.64 -2.06
CA GLN A 22 -22.66 1.23 -2.16
C GLN A 22 -21.68 0.82 -1.05
N ALA A 23 -20.69 1.66 -0.73
CA ALA A 23 -19.78 1.41 0.37
C ALA A 23 -20.51 1.40 1.72
N ALA A 24 -21.41 2.38 1.96
CA ALA A 24 -22.23 2.43 3.15
C ALA A 24 -23.16 1.20 3.29
N GLY A 25 -23.70 0.70 2.17
CA GLY A 25 -24.48 -0.54 2.12
C GLY A 25 -23.70 -1.80 2.53
N ARG A 26 -22.36 -1.75 2.48
CA ARG A 26 -21.46 -2.79 3.02
C ARG A 26 -21.10 -2.56 4.49
N GLY A 27 -21.70 -1.56 5.14
CA GLY A 27 -21.37 -1.14 6.50
C GLY A 27 -20.09 -0.31 6.58
N TRP A 28 -19.54 0.16 5.46
CA TRP A 28 -18.30 0.94 5.47
C TRP A 28 -18.58 2.43 5.65
N HIS A 29 -17.95 3.02 6.66
CA HIS A 29 -18.08 4.42 7.01
C HIS A 29 -17.36 5.30 6.00
N VAL A 30 -18.11 6.17 5.32
CA VAL A 30 -17.60 7.05 4.26
C VAL A 30 -17.64 8.51 4.64
N PHE A 31 -16.77 9.30 4.00
CA PHE A 31 -16.75 10.77 4.13
C PHE A 31 -16.25 11.42 2.82
N PRO A 32 -16.60 12.69 2.55
CA PRO A 32 -16.24 13.33 1.30
C PRO A 32 -14.74 13.71 1.25
N LEU A 33 -14.10 13.40 0.12
CA LEU A 33 -12.78 13.88 -0.27
C LEU A 33 -12.92 14.96 -1.35
N ARG A 34 -12.02 15.95 -1.36
CA ARG A 34 -12.06 17.04 -2.35
C ARG A 34 -11.94 16.48 -3.77
N PRO A 35 -12.69 17.01 -4.75
CA PRO A 35 -12.70 16.49 -6.12
C PRO A 35 -11.27 16.38 -6.69
N GLY A 36 -10.96 15.26 -7.34
CA GLY A 36 -9.65 15.02 -7.94
C GLY A 36 -8.50 14.80 -6.94
N THR A 37 -8.76 14.74 -5.64
CA THR A 37 -7.72 14.55 -4.62
C THR A 37 -8.03 13.38 -3.70
N LYS A 38 -7.03 13.02 -2.87
CA LYS A 38 -7.17 12.07 -1.76
C LYS A 38 -7.39 12.77 -0.41
N ARG A 39 -7.65 14.09 -0.37
CA ARG A 39 -7.71 14.90 0.87
C ARG A 39 -9.14 15.07 1.36
N PRO A 40 -9.43 14.96 2.67
CA PRO A 40 -10.76 15.21 3.22
C PRO A 40 -11.30 16.59 2.80
N ALA A 41 -12.59 16.63 2.45
CA ALA A 41 -13.33 17.85 2.16
C ALA A 41 -13.81 18.58 3.43
N LEU A 42 -13.09 18.40 4.54
CA LEU A 42 -13.35 19.05 5.82
C LEU A 42 -12.33 20.17 6.08
N HIS A 43 -12.68 21.07 7.00
CA HIS A 43 -11.73 22.05 7.53
C HIS A 43 -10.78 21.38 8.53
N GLY A 44 -9.56 21.89 8.62
CA GLY A 44 -8.61 21.46 9.65
C GLY A 44 -8.85 22.19 10.98
N GLU A 45 -8.27 21.66 12.06
CA GLU A 45 -8.45 22.18 13.42
C GLU A 45 -8.11 23.66 13.58
N THR A 46 -7.00 24.11 12.97
CA THR A 46 -6.52 25.51 13.05
C THR A 46 -7.46 26.51 12.37
N ARG A 47 -8.34 26.05 11.49
CA ARG A 47 -9.34 26.86 10.78
C ARG A 47 -10.77 26.40 11.09
N CYS A 48 -10.94 25.70 12.21
CA CYS A 48 -12.24 25.18 12.60
C CYS A 48 -13.15 26.34 13.06
N PRO A 49 -14.34 26.52 12.46
CA PRO A 49 -15.25 27.59 12.87
C PRO A 49 -15.89 27.34 14.23
N ARG A 50 -15.70 26.14 14.82
CA ARG A 50 -16.33 25.71 16.09
C ARG A 50 -17.86 25.87 16.10
N THR A 51 -18.48 25.62 14.95
CA THR A 51 -19.94 25.64 14.76
C THR A 51 -20.44 24.30 14.20
N GLY A 52 -21.76 24.10 14.23
CA GLY A 52 -22.39 22.87 13.73
C GLY A 52 -21.87 21.63 14.44
N THR A 53 -21.46 20.61 13.68
CA THR A 53 -20.83 19.39 14.21
C THR A 53 -19.60 19.68 15.09
N CYS A 54 -18.94 20.82 14.90
CA CYS A 54 -17.78 21.23 15.69
C CYS A 54 -18.11 22.10 16.92
N ALA A 55 -19.39 22.28 17.28
CA ALA A 55 -19.78 23.15 18.38
C ALA A 55 -19.15 22.76 19.73
N ALA A 56 -19.00 21.45 19.98
CA ALA A 56 -18.41 20.92 21.21
C ALA A 56 -16.89 20.66 21.12
N GLY A 57 -16.28 20.84 19.94
CA GLY A 57 -14.91 20.38 19.70
C GLY A 57 -14.62 20.22 18.21
N HIS A 58 -13.37 20.35 17.76
CA HIS A 58 -13.06 20.05 16.36
C HIS A 58 -13.23 18.55 16.09
N VAL A 59 -14.17 18.20 15.21
CA VAL A 59 -14.45 16.81 14.82
C VAL A 59 -13.70 16.47 13.53
N LYS A 60 -12.86 15.43 13.57
CA LYS A 60 -11.99 15.00 12.46
C LYS A 60 -12.78 14.17 11.44
N TRP A 61 -12.15 13.85 10.30
CA TRP A 61 -12.79 13.08 9.24
C TRP A 61 -13.24 11.68 9.69
N GLU A 62 -12.48 11.04 10.58
CA GLU A 62 -12.76 9.67 11.06
C GLU A 62 -14.07 9.66 11.87
N ASP A 63 -14.24 10.64 12.75
CA ASP A 63 -15.44 10.80 13.59
C ASP A 63 -16.67 11.29 12.80
N ARG A 64 -16.47 11.83 11.59
CA ARG A 64 -17.56 12.23 10.68
C ARG A 64 -17.89 11.16 9.63
N ALA A 65 -17.11 10.09 9.56
CA ALA A 65 -17.35 9.03 8.62
C ALA A 65 -18.63 8.29 9.00
N THR A 66 -19.53 8.10 8.04
CA THR A 66 -20.90 7.66 8.30
C THR A 66 -21.35 6.61 7.31
N THR A 67 -22.30 5.78 7.74
CA THR A 67 -23.09 4.87 6.90
C THR A 67 -24.51 5.37 6.70
N ASP A 68 -24.87 6.50 7.34
CA ASP A 68 -26.21 7.08 7.27
C ASP A 68 -26.50 7.63 5.88
N HIS A 69 -27.55 7.07 5.27
CA HIS A 69 -27.95 7.37 3.89
C HIS A 69 -28.16 8.87 3.66
N ASP A 70 -28.90 9.54 4.55
CA ASP A 70 -29.29 10.93 4.36
C ASP A 70 -28.12 11.89 4.54
N GLN A 71 -27.22 11.61 5.49
CA GLN A 71 -25.98 12.36 5.63
C GLN A 71 -25.08 12.24 4.39
N ILE A 72 -24.99 11.05 3.80
CA ILE A 72 -24.21 10.82 2.58
C ILE A 72 -24.81 11.60 1.41
N VAL A 73 -26.12 11.49 1.18
CA VAL A 73 -26.80 12.22 0.10
C VAL A 73 -26.60 13.73 0.26
N ARG A 74 -26.87 14.28 1.45
CA ARG A 74 -26.70 15.72 1.74
C ARG A 74 -25.26 16.20 1.55
N ALA A 75 -24.27 15.36 1.86
CA ALA A 75 -22.87 15.72 1.65
C ALA A 75 -22.53 15.79 0.15
N TRP A 76 -22.98 14.83 -0.66
CA TRP A 76 -22.70 14.79 -2.10
C TRP A 76 -23.57 15.74 -2.94
N GLU A 77 -24.66 16.29 -2.40
CA GLU A 77 -25.38 17.42 -3.01
C GLU A 77 -24.53 18.69 -3.10
N GLN A 78 -23.51 18.84 -2.25
CA GLN A 78 -22.65 20.03 -2.22
C GLN A 78 -21.54 20.01 -3.28
N GLY A 79 -21.30 18.87 -3.94
CA GLY A 79 -20.33 18.79 -5.01
C GLY A 79 -19.89 17.38 -5.37
N PRO A 80 -19.09 17.23 -6.45
CA PRO A 80 -18.62 15.95 -6.97
C PRO A 80 -17.46 15.40 -6.15
N PHE A 81 -17.67 15.15 -4.87
CA PHE A 81 -16.63 14.65 -3.96
C PHE A 81 -16.19 13.24 -4.34
N ASN A 82 -14.90 12.97 -4.14
CA ASN A 82 -14.38 11.61 -4.09
C ASN A 82 -14.79 10.96 -2.75
N VAL A 83 -14.73 9.63 -2.68
CA VAL A 83 -15.18 8.88 -1.51
C VAL A 83 -13.97 8.44 -0.67
N GLY A 84 -13.90 8.92 0.56
CA GLY A 84 -12.98 8.42 1.58
C GLY A 84 -13.67 7.35 2.41
N LEU A 85 -12.99 6.25 2.68
CA LEU A 85 -13.47 5.15 3.51
C LEU A 85 -12.62 5.07 4.77
N ALA A 86 -13.21 5.37 5.93
CA ALA A 86 -12.53 5.31 7.21
C ALA A 86 -12.37 3.84 7.65
N THR A 87 -11.14 3.32 7.57
CA THR A 87 -10.88 1.88 7.71
C THR A 87 -11.17 1.37 9.13
N GLY A 88 -10.79 2.13 10.16
CA GLY A 88 -11.08 1.81 11.56
C GLY A 88 -12.57 1.67 11.87
N PRO A 89 -13.38 2.74 11.72
CA PRO A 89 -14.83 2.69 11.94
C PRO A 89 -15.56 1.64 11.08
N SER A 90 -15.02 1.30 9.90
CA SER A 90 -15.59 0.26 9.04
C SER A 90 -15.24 -1.16 9.46
N GLY A 91 -14.45 -1.34 10.53
CA GLY A 91 -13.98 -2.67 10.95
C GLY A 91 -13.05 -3.31 9.91
N LEU A 92 -12.24 -2.51 9.20
CA LEU A 92 -11.38 -2.96 8.12
C LEU A 92 -9.90 -2.79 8.43
N VAL A 93 -9.10 -3.73 7.93
CA VAL A 93 -7.67 -3.59 7.69
C VAL A 93 -7.44 -3.71 6.19
N VAL A 94 -6.88 -2.68 5.59
CA VAL A 94 -6.53 -2.69 4.16
C VAL A 94 -5.03 -2.82 4.01
N VAL A 95 -4.58 -3.83 3.28
CA VAL A 95 -3.19 -3.96 2.84
C VAL A 95 -3.05 -3.18 1.54
N ASP A 96 -2.23 -2.12 1.58
CA ASP A 96 -2.00 -1.15 0.50
C ASP A 96 -0.68 -1.50 -0.21
N LEU A 97 -0.80 -2.02 -1.43
CA LEU A 97 0.27 -2.56 -2.26
C LEU A 97 0.67 -1.50 -3.28
N ASP A 98 1.63 -0.68 -2.90
CA ASP A 98 2.11 0.43 -3.72
C ASP A 98 3.01 -0.03 -4.87
N VAL A 99 3.07 0.75 -5.94
CA VAL A 99 4.09 0.59 -6.99
C VAL A 99 5.26 1.56 -6.77
N PRO A 100 6.47 1.23 -7.27
CA PRO A 100 7.57 2.18 -7.30
C PRO A 100 7.16 3.44 -8.07
N LYS A 101 7.63 4.62 -7.61
CA LYS A 101 7.39 5.89 -8.30
C LYS A 101 8.02 5.88 -9.70
N ASP A 102 7.40 6.58 -10.64
CA ASP A 102 7.77 6.64 -12.06
C ASP A 102 9.29 6.61 -12.31
N GLY A 103 9.78 5.54 -12.94
CA GLY A 103 11.20 5.34 -13.30
C GLY A 103 12.11 4.77 -12.19
N ALA A 104 11.60 4.58 -10.98
CA ALA A 104 12.32 3.83 -9.96
C ALA A 104 12.18 2.32 -10.20
N ALA A 105 13.27 1.64 -10.57
CA ALA A 105 13.31 0.17 -10.47
C ALA A 105 13.17 -0.23 -9.00
N GLY A 106 12.46 -1.33 -8.78
CA GLY A 106 11.92 -1.73 -7.49
C GLY A 106 10.92 -2.87 -7.67
N LEU A 107 10.78 -3.70 -6.64
CA LEU A 107 9.62 -4.58 -6.53
C LEU A 107 8.40 -3.74 -6.19
N SER A 108 7.26 -4.08 -6.79
CA SER A 108 5.97 -3.58 -6.33
C SER A 108 5.58 -4.21 -5.00
N GLY A 109 4.71 -3.54 -4.26
CA GLY A 109 4.09 -4.08 -3.06
C GLY A 109 3.40 -5.42 -3.32
N ALA A 110 2.78 -5.60 -4.50
CA ALA A 110 2.15 -6.87 -4.88
C ALA A 110 3.14 -8.03 -4.94
N GLU A 111 4.35 -7.79 -5.44
CA GLU A 111 5.38 -8.83 -5.53
C GLU A 111 6.02 -9.12 -4.18
N VAL A 112 6.23 -8.07 -3.39
CA VAL A 112 6.69 -8.21 -2.00
C VAL A 112 5.68 -9.00 -1.16
N PHE A 113 4.39 -8.72 -1.34
CA PHE A 113 3.30 -9.41 -0.64
C PHE A 113 3.11 -10.86 -1.13
N ALA A 114 3.27 -11.12 -2.43
CA ALA A 114 3.27 -12.49 -2.95
C ALA A 114 4.42 -13.33 -2.35
N ALA A 115 5.63 -12.76 -2.28
CA ALA A 115 6.75 -13.41 -1.60
C ALA A 115 6.49 -13.64 -0.11
N LEU A 116 5.79 -12.72 0.55
CA LEU A 116 5.36 -12.89 1.94
C LEU A 116 4.36 -14.05 2.09
N CYS A 117 3.38 -14.17 1.21
CA CYS A 117 2.43 -15.30 1.21
C CYS A 117 3.16 -16.63 1.00
N GLU A 118 4.06 -16.72 0.03
CA GLU A 118 4.86 -17.92 -0.23
C GLU A 118 5.67 -18.35 1.01
N ARG A 119 6.29 -17.38 1.70
CA ARG A 119 7.06 -17.64 2.93
C ARG A 119 6.18 -18.14 4.08
N ALA A 120 4.98 -17.60 4.22
CA ALA A 120 4.02 -18.07 5.21
C ALA A 120 3.44 -19.45 4.87
N GLY A 121 3.75 -20.01 3.68
CA GLY A 121 3.12 -21.23 3.17
C GLY A 121 1.64 -21.04 2.84
N GLN A 122 1.25 -19.79 2.52
CA GLN A 122 -0.13 -19.39 2.32
C GLN A 122 -0.37 -18.99 0.86
N PRO A 123 -1.56 -19.25 0.31
CA PRO A 123 -1.94 -18.71 -0.99
C PRO A 123 -2.11 -17.19 -0.91
N LEU A 124 -2.03 -16.52 -2.06
CA LEU A 124 -2.46 -15.12 -2.15
C LEU A 124 -3.96 -15.04 -1.77
N PRO A 125 -4.36 -14.23 -0.77
CA PRO A 125 -5.76 -14.18 -0.34
C PRO A 125 -6.69 -13.67 -1.45
N VAL A 126 -7.79 -14.40 -1.68
CA VAL A 126 -8.89 -13.95 -2.54
C VAL A 126 -9.91 -13.22 -1.68
N THR A 127 -9.79 -11.90 -1.64
CA THR A 127 -10.65 -10.99 -0.88
C THR A 127 -11.00 -9.78 -1.74
N PHE A 128 -11.89 -8.90 -1.28
CA PHE A 128 -12.23 -7.68 -2.00
C PHE A 128 -10.97 -6.86 -2.36
N ARG A 129 -10.79 -6.54 -3.65
CA ARG A 129 -9.62 -5.85 -4.18
C ARG A 129 -9.98 -4.61 -4.97
N VAL A 130 -9.20 -3.55 -4.76
CA VAL A 130 -9.36 -2.28 -5.48
C VAL A 130 -8.04 -1.88 -6.12
N GLY A 131 -8.06 -1.60 -7.41
CA GLY A 131 -6.96 -0.98 -8.14
C GLY A 131 -6.88 0.49 -7.79
N THR A 132 -5.68 0.96 -7.52
CA THR A 132 -5.43 2.37 -7.17
C THR A 132 -5.12 3.17 -8.42
N ALA A 133 -5.34 4.49 -8.34
CA ALA A 133 -5.00 5.41 -9.43
C ALA A 133 -3.51 5.43 -9.81
N SER A 134 -2.61 4.93 -8.96
CA SER A 134 -1.17 4.84 -9.25
C SER A 134 -0.74 3.51 -9.85
N GLY A 135 -1.66 2.55 -10.05
CA GLY A 135 -1.34 1.20 -10.55
C GLY A 135 -0.97 0.19 -9.46
N GLY A 136 -1.02 0.58 -8.18
CA GLY A 136 -0.99 -0.34 -7.03
C GLY A 136 -2.38 -0.92 -6.71
N GLU A 137 -2.49 -1.67 -5.63
CA GLU A 137 -3.73 -2.37 -5.24
C GLU A 137 -4.02 -2.28 -3.74
N HIS A 138 -5.28 -2.33 -3.35
CA HIS A 138 -5.73 -2.49 -1.98
C HIS A 138 -6.39 -3.86 -1.80
N LEU A 139 -5.97 -4.63 -0.80
CA LEU A 139 -6.65 -5.86 -0.36
C LEU A 139 -7.36 -5.57 0.97
N TYR A 140 -8.67 -5.79 1.01
CA TYR A 140 -9.49 -5.47 2.18
C TYR A 140 -9.72 -6.71 3.03
N PHE A 141 -9.53 -6.58 4.34
CA PHE A 141 -9.79 -7.63 5.33
C PHE A 141 -10.65 -7.09 6.47
N ALA A 142 -11.46 -7.95 7.08
CA ALA A 142 -12.17 -7.62 8.30
C ALA A 142 -11.17 -7.60 9.48
N ALA A 143 -11.18 -6.53 10.25
CA ALA A 143 -10.39 -6.40 11.46
C ALA A 143 -10.89 -7.42 12.49
N PRO A 144 -10.00 -8.10 13.24
CA PRO A 144 -10.42 -9.02 14.28
C PRO A 144 -11.07 -8.29 15.45
N ASP A 145 -12.08 -8.92 16.06
CA ASP A 145 -12.77 -8.39 17.22
C ASP A 145 -11.81 -8.20 18.42
N GLY A 146 -12.03 -7.14 19.19
CA GLY A 146 -11.28 -6.87 20.42
C GLY A 146 -9.83 -6.37 20.22
N ILE A 147 -9.31 -6.32 18.99
CA ILE A 147 -7.96 -5.82 18.69
C ILE A 147 -8.05 -4.54 17.86
N ARG A 148 -7.43 -3.47 18.37
CA ARG A 148 -7.41 -2.18 17.68
C ARG A 148 -6.11 -1.97 16.90
N LEU A 149 -6.07 -2.44 15.65
CA LEU A 149 -4.92 -2.26 14.76
C LEU A 149 -4.84 -0.81 14.22
N GLY A 150 -3.62 -0.27 14.17
CA GLY A 150 -3.33 1.04 13.57
C GLY A 150 -2.67 0.94 12.19
N ASN A 151 -2.35 2.08 11.60
CA ASN A 151 -1.64 2.12 10.32
C ASN A 151 -0.19 1.64 10.46
N SER A 152 0.31 0.96 9.42
CA SER A 152 1.74 0.64 9.30
C SER A 152 2.27 1.07 7.94
N ALA A 153 3.55 1.41 7.91
CA ALA A 153 4.27 1.69 6.68
C ALA A 153 5.43 0.71 6.55
N GLY A 154 5.42 -0.07 5.47
CA GLY A 154 6.42 -1.05 5.10
C GLY A 154 6.71 -2.13 6.14
N LEU A 155 5.76 -2.43 7.04
CA LEU A 155 5.96 -3.41 8.12
C LEU A 155 6.02 -4.84 7.55
N LEU A 156 5.05 -5.16 6.69
CA LEU A 156 4.93 -6.44 6.01
C LEU A 156 5.90 -6.59 4.82
N GLY A 157 6.62 -5.50 4.50
CA GLY A 157 7.55 -5.45 3.37
C GLY A 157 7.57 -4.07 2.73
N GLN A 158 8.61 -3.76 1.95
CA GLN A 158 8.67 -2.49 1.23
C GLN A 158 7.46 -2.32 0.29
N LEU A 159 6.86 -1.12 0.30
CA LEU A 159 5.64 -0.82 -0.47
C LEU A 159 4.42 -1.67 -0.10
N VAL A 160 4.45 -2.34 1.06
CA VAL A 160 3.30 -3.01 1.66
C VAL A 160 2.95 -2.28 2.95
N ASP A 161 2.02 -1.35 2.82
CA ASP A 161 1.48 -0.54 3.91
C ASP A 161 0.18 -1.15 4.43
N THR A 162 -0.25 -0.77 5.64
CA THR A 162 -1.59 -1.14 6.15
C THR A 162 -2.35 0.09 6.62
N ARG A 163 -3.65 0.12 6.30
CA ARG A 163 -4.60 1.15 6.74
C ARG A 163 -5.65 0.51 7.65
N ALA A 164 -5.78 1.01 8.87
CA ALA A 164 -6.72 0.53 9.88
C ALA A 164 -7.27 1.73 10.69
N TRP A 165 -7.31 1.66 12.03
CA TRP A 165 -7.69 2.83 12.83
C TRP A 165 -6.73 4.01 12.65
N GLY A 166 -7.29 5.22 12.56
CA GLY A 166 -6.57 6.45 12.23
C GLY A 166 -6.16 6.54 10.75
N GLY A 167 -6.61 5.60 9.92
CA GLY A 167 -6.36 5.55 8.48
C GLY A 167 -7.65 5.62 7.67
N TYR A 168 -7.50 5.94 6.39
CA TYR A 168 -8.56 5.81 5.41
C TYR A 168 -7.96 5.42 4.06
N VAL A 169 -8.81 4.89 3.19
CA VAL A 169 -8.51 4.63 1.78
C VAL A 169 -9.46 5.40 0.89
N VAL A 170 -9.10 5.57 -0.38
CA VAL A 170 -10.00 6.10 -1.39
C VAL A 170 -10.83 4.94 -1.95
N ALA A 171 -12.15 5.08 -1.91
CA ALA A 171 -13.06 4.02 -2.34
C ALA A 171 -13.16 3.94 -3.88
N PRO A 172 -13.46 2.75 -4.44
CA PRO A 172 -13.67 2.58 -5.88
C PRO A 172 -14.81 3.49 -6.38
N GLY A 173 -14.72 3.93 -7.63
CA GLY A 173 -15.59 4.97 -8.22
C GLY A 173 -15.07 6.40 -8.05
N SER A 174 -14.06 6.61 -7.20
CA SER A 174 -13.34 7.88 -7.10
C SER A 174 -12.33 8.07 -8.24
N VAL A 175 -12.06 9.31 -8.63
CA VAL A 175 -11.10 9.65 -9.70
C VAL A 175 -10.10 10.70 -9.24
N THR A 176 -8.83 10.52 -9.62
CA THR A 176 -7.74 11.49 -9.40
C THR A 176 -6.99 11.73 -10.72
N PRO A 177 -6.09 12.72 -10.81
CA PRO A 177 -5.27 12.92 -12.00
C PRO A 177 -4.45 11.68 -12.43
N GLY A 178 -4.13 10.77 -11.49
CA GLY A 178 -3.45 9.51 -11.82
C GLY A 178 -4.37 8.46 -12.45
N GLY A 179 -5.69 8.59 -12.31
CA GLY A 179 -6.65 7.59 -12.78
C GLY A 179 -7.80 7.34 -11.79
N ALA A 180 -8.61 6.35 -12.13
CA ALA A 180 -9.74 5.89 -11.32
C ALA A 180 -9.31 4.85 -10.29
N TYR A 181 -10.02 4.79 -9.17
CA TYR A 181 -10.02 3.64 -8.27
C TYR A 181 -11.11 2.68 -8.73
N THR A 182 -10.76 1.43 -9.01
CA THR A 182 -11.68 0.44 -9.61
C THR A 182 -11.69 -0.84 -8.81
N VAL A 183 -12.83 -1.52 -8.74
CA VAL A 183 -12.89 -2.86 -8.17
C VAL A 183 -12.17 -3.81 -9.15
N LEU A 184 -11.15 -4.51 -8.66
CA LEU A 184 -10.46 -5.57 -9.41
C LEU A 184 -11.08 -6.94 -9.13
N ASP A 185 -11.53 -7.15 -7.88
CA ASP A 185 -12.20 -8.37 -7.44
C ASP A 185 -13.29 -7.99 -6.42
N ASP A 186 -14.53 -8.40 -6.68
CA ASP A 186 -15.68 -8.18 -5.77
C ASP A 186 -15.94 -9.40 -4.87
N ALA A 187 -14.90 -10.17 -4.56
CA ALA A 187 -14.95 -11.23 -3.56
C ALA A 187 -15.37 -10.67 -2.17
N PRO A 188 -16.00 -11.49 -1.32
CA PRO A 188 -16.28 -11.11 0.06
C PRO A 188 -15.01 -10.68 0.81
N VAL A 189 -15.16 -9.73 1.73
CA VAL A 189 -14.07 -9.37 2.64
C VAL A 189 -13.81 -10.54 3.58
N LEU A 190 -12.59 -11.08 3.55
CA LEU A 190 -12.17 -12.15 4.44
C LEU A 190 -11.73 -11.61 5.81
N PRO A 191 -11.86 -12.40 6.90
CA PRO A 191 -11.16 -12.11 8.14
C PRO A 191 -9.66 -11.93 7.90
N LEU A 192 -9.02 -11.00 8.63
CA LEU A 192 -7.57 -10.82 8.56
C LEU A 192 -6.87 -12.15 8.94
N PRO A 193 -6.07 -12.75 8.04
CA PRO A 193 -5.35 -13.99 8.34
C PRO A 193 -4.42 -13.83 9.56
N SER A 194 -4.34 -14.86 10.39
CA SER A 194 -3.53 -14.83 11.63
C SER A 194 -2.06 -14.51 11.36
N TRP A 195 -1.50 -15.06 10.27
CA TRP A 195 -0.11 -14.82 9.86
C TRP A 195 0.16 -13.36 9.46
N LEU A 196 -0.87 -12.57 9.13
CA LEU A 196 -0.75 -11.12 8.95
C LEU A 196 -1.00 -10.35 10.25
N LEU A 197 -1.84 -10.88 11.13
CA LEU A 197 -2.17 -10.27 12.41
C LEU A 197 -0.95 -10.21 13.35
N GLU A 198 -0.20 -11.30 13.47
CA GLU A 198 0.95 -11.43 14.37
C GLU A 198 1.98 -10.29 14.23
N PRO A 199 2.52 -9.98 13.03
CA PRO A 199 3.45 -8.86 12.88
C PRO A 199 2.79 -7.50 13.12
N LEU A 200 1.49 -7.35 12.81
CA LEU A 200 0.74 -6.10 13.02
C LEU A 200 0.49 -5.82 14.51
N THR A 201 0.30 -6.85 15.34
CA THR A 201 0.14 -6.72 16.79
C THR A 201 1.48 -6.61 17.53
N ALA A 202 2.50 -7.37 17.13
CA ALA A 202 3.82 -7.36 17.76
C ALA A 202 4.45 -5.96 17.78
N ARG A 203 4.21 -5.15 16.74
CA ARG A 203 4.65 -3.75 16.69
C ARG A 203 3.94 -2.83 17.69
N GLN A 204 2.67 -3.09 18.02
CA GLN A 204 1.95 -2.29 19.01
C GLN A 204 2.56 -2.53 20.40
N GLU A 205 2.94 -3.76 20.71
CA GLU A 205 3.60 -4.15 21.96
C GLU A 205 5.07 -3.71 22.03
N SER A 206 5.80 -3.77 20.91
CA SER A 206 7.22 -3.38 20.82
C SER A 206 7.47 -1.85 20.86
N SER A 207 6.43 -1.04 21.09
CA SER A 207 6.59 0.37 21.45
C SER A 207 7.17 0.57 22.87
N ARG A 208 7.38 -0.53 23.62
CA ARG A 208 8.26 -0.61 24.80
C ARG A 208 9.61 -1.25 24.44
N PRO A 209 10.76 -0.69 24.87
CA PRO A 209 12.06 -1.15 24.40
C PRO A 209 12.52 -2.41 25.15
N ARG A 210 12.81 -3.50 24.43
CA ARG A 210 13.78 -4.54 24.85
C ARG A 210 14.51 -5.11 23.63
N GLY A 211 15.78 -5.41 23.83
CA GLY A 211 16.73 -5.85 22.81
C GLY A 211 17.11 -7.32 22.86
N GLY A 212 17.99 -7.72 21.92
CA GLY A 212 18.81 -8.94 21.96
C GLY A 212 18.31 -10.15 21.15
N VAL A 213 19.06 -10.46 20.08
CA VAL A 213 19.10 -11.59 19.12
C VAL A 213 18.92 -13.02 19.69
N PRO A 214 18.52 -14.06 18.89
CA PRO A 214 19.43 -14.83 18.00
C PRO A 214 18.86 -15.28 16.61
N PHE A 215 19.75 -15.81 15.74
CA PHE A 215 19.58 -16.14 14.30
C PHE A 215 18.85 -17.48 14.01
N ALA A 216 18.05 -17.55 12.93
CA ALA A 216 17.37 -18.75 12.41
C ALA A 216 17.90 -19.17 11.02
N PRO A 217 17.81 -20.46 10.63
CA PRO A 217 18.54 -21.02 9.47
C PRO A 217 17.99 -20.59 8.11
N VAL A 218 18.91 -20.51 7.14
CA VAL A 218 18.72 -20.14 5.73
C VAL A 218 17.87 -21.18 5.01
N VAL A 219 16.80 -20.77 4.32
CA VAL A 219 15.96 -21.65 3.49
C VAL A 219 16.13 -21.23 2.03
N SER A 220 16.55 -22.16 1.18
CA SER A 220 16.71 -21.93 -0.26
C SER A 220 15.43 -21.39 -0.93
N GLY A 221 15.47 -20.13 -1.38
CA GLY A 221 14.84 -19.64 -2.61
C GLY A 221 13.33 -19.83 -2.78
N SER A 222 12.49 -18.95 -2.22
CA SER A 222 11.08 -18.87 -2.68
C SER A 222 11.02 -18.51 -4.18
N ARG A 223 10.05 -19.04 -4.92
CA ARG A 223 9.93 -18.82 -6.38
C ARG A 223 9.77 -17.33 -6.70
N ALA A 224 9.05 -16.59 -5.87
CA ALA A 224 8.91 -15.15 -6.00
C ALA A 224 10.24 -14.40 -5.83
N ALA A 225 11.09 -14.79 -4.88
CA ALA A 225 12.40 -14.16 -4.71
C ALA A 225 13.32 -14.41 -5.92
N ARG A 226 13.26 -15.60 -6.52
CA ARG A 226 14.01 -15.90 -7.77
C ARG A 226 13.48 -15.09 -8.95
N ALA A 227 12.17 -15.01 -9.13
CA ALA A 227 11.57 -14.19 -10.20
C ALA A 227 11.88 -12.69 -10.04
N ALA A 228 11.93 -12.19 -8.79
CA ALA A 228 12.37 -10.84 -8.47
C ALA A 228 13.83 -10.60 -8.86
N LEU A 229 14.75 -11.52 -8.52
CA LEU A 229 16.15 -11.46 -8.94
C LEU A 229 16.29 -11.43 -10.47
N GLU A 230 15.61 -12.33 -11.19
CA GLU A 230 15.67 -12.41 -12.65
C GLU A 230 15.17 -11.13 -13.32
N ARG A 231 14.10 -10.51 -12.80
CA ARG A 231 13.63 -9.23 -13.32
C ARG A 231 14.63 -8.10 -13.06
N GLU A 232 15.19 -8.03 -11.86
CA GLU A 232 16.17 -6.99 -11.54
C GLU A 232 17.47 -7.14 -12.37
N CYS A 233 17.89 -8.37 -12.68
CA CYS A 233 18.96 -8.62 -13.65
C CYS A 233 18.59 -8.08 -15.05
N ARG A 234 17.35 -8.29 -15.52
CA ARG A 234 16.86 -7.70 -16.79
C ARG A 234 16.86 -6.17 -16.75
N ASN A 235 16.50 -5.55 -15.63
CA ASN A 235 16.54 -4.10 -15.46
C ASN A 235 17.98 -3.56 -15.60
N VAL A 236 18.96 -4.26 -15.03
CA VAL A 236 20.39 -3.91 -15.18
C VAL A 236 20.84 -4.04 -16.63
N GLN A 237 20.47 -5.14 -17.30
CA GLN A 237 20.80 -5.39 -18.71
C GLN A 237 20.17 -4.37 -19.67
N ALA A 238 18.97 -3.88 -19.35
CA ALA A 238 18.27 -2.87 -20.15
C ALA A 238 18.65 -1.42 -19.79
N ALA A 239 19.48 -1.20 -18.78
CA ALA A 239 19.79 0.14 -18.29
C ALA A 239 20.45 1.03 -19.37
N PRO A 240 20.22 2.35 -19.39
CA PRO A 240 20.97 3.25 -20.26
C PRO A 240 22.49 3.24 -19.97
N ALA A 241 23.34 3.50 -20.98
CA ALA A 241 24.81 3.30 -20.90
C ALA A 241 25.50 4.13 -19.80
N LYS A 242 24.87 5.21 -19.34
CA LYS A 242 25.37 6.06 -18.23
C LYS A 242 24.67 5.81 -16.89
N GLN A 243 23.73 4.86 -16.82
CA GLN A 243 22.96 4.55 -15.63
C GLN A 243 23.12 3.09 -15.17
N ALA A 244 23.87 2.28 -15.91
CA ALA A 244 24.07 0.85 -15.64
C ALA A 244 24.57 0.59 -14.20
N ASN A 245 25.62 1.29 -13.75
CA ASN A 245 26.17 1.08 -12.40
C ASN A 245 25.20 1.53 -11.29
N ASN A 246 24.45 2.63 -11.49
CA ASN A 246 23.45 3.08 -10.52
C ASN A 246 22.25 2.11 -10.46
N THR A 247 21.83 1.61 -11.62
CA THR A 247 20.77 0.59 -11.72
C THR A 247 21.22 -0.70 -11.02
N LEU A 248 22.46 -1.16 -11.28
CA LEU A 248 23.07 -2.31 -10.59
C LEU A 248 23.09 -2.11 -9.07
N ASN A 249 23.55 -0.95 -8.59
CA ASN A 249 23.57 -0.64 -7.17
C ASN A 249 22.18 -0.72 -6.54
N ARG A 250 21.20 -0.06 -7.17
CA ARG A 250 19.81 -0.04 -6.69
C ARG A 250 19.20 -1.45 -6.70
N SER A 251 19.33 -2.17 -7.80
CA SER A 251 18.79 -3.52 -7.99
C SER A 251 19.40 -4.52 -7.00
N ALA A 252 20.73 -4.50 -6.83
CA ALA A 252 21.40 -5.33 -5.84
C ALA A 252 21.00 -4.96 -4.40
N PHE A 253 20.82 -3.67 -4.10
CA PHE A 253 20.35 -3.22 -2.78
C PHE A 253 18.93 -3.73 -2.50
N LEU A 254 18.02 -3.70 -3.47
CA LEU A 254 16.64 -4.19 -3.32
C LEU A 254 16.61 -5.70 -3.06
N VAL A 255 17.31 -6.48 -3.91
CA VAL A 255 17.37 -7.94 -3.78
C VAL A 255 18.14 -8.37 -2.52
N GLY A 256 19.09 -7.56 -2.04
CA GLY A 256 19.84 -7.83 -0.81
C GLY A 256 18.97 -8.04 0.44
N ARG A 257 17.70 -7.61 0.41
CA ARG A 257 16.74 -7.91 1.49
C ARG A 257 16.37 -9.39 1.53
N PHE A 258 16.19 -10.02 0.37
CA PHE A 258 15.97 -11.47 0.29
C PHE A 258 17.19 -12.25 0.79
N VAL A 259 18.40 -11.73 0.59
CA VAL A 259 19.61 -12.29 1.21
C VAL A 259 19.56 -12.13 2.73
N ALA A 260 19.21 -10.94 3.23
CA ALA A 260 19.09 -10.68 4.67
C ALA A 260 18.02 -11.55 5.35
N TRP A 261 16.96 -11.90 4.63
CA TRP A 261 15.88 -12.77 5.11
C TRP A 261 16.17 -14.26 4.93
N GLY A 262 17.28 -14.60 4.26
CA GLY A 262 17.68 -15.97 3.97
C GLY A 262 16.92 -16.61 2.81
N ASP A 263 16.13 -15.83 2.06
CA ASP A 263 15.37 -16.27 0.88
C ASP A 263 16.26 -16.48 -0.35
N LEU A 264 17.39 -15.77 -0.46
CA LEU A 264 18.35 -15.98 -1.54
C LEU A 264 19.75 -16.16 -0.97
N ASP A 265 20.50 -17.12 -1.51
CA ASP A 265 21.91 -17.25 -1.20
C ASP A 265 22.66 -16.02 -1.75
N ARG A 266 23.53 -15.44 -0.91
CA ARG A 266 24.30 -14.26 -1.27
C ARG A 266 25.16 -14.49 -2.53
N LEU A 267 25.76 -15.67 -2.67
CA LEU A 267 26.59 -16.02 -3.82
C LEU A 267 25.75 -16.08 -5.09
N VAL A 268 24.54 -16.64 -5.04
CA VAL A 268 23.62 -16.69 -6.18
C VAL A 268 23.25 -15.28 -6.65
N VAL A 269 22.99 -14.36 -5.71
CA VAL A 269 22.69 -12.96 -6.03
C VAL A 269 23.91 -12.25 -6.59
N GLU A 270 25.09 -12.47 -6.01
CA GLU A 270 26.35 -11.90 -6.48
C GLU A 270 26.67 -12.36 -7.90
N GLU A 271 26.58 -13.66 -8.20
CA GLU A 271 26.82 -14.23 -9.53
C GLU A 271 25.83 -13.70 -10.58
N ALA A 272 24.53 -13.66 -10.25
CA ALA A 272 23.50 -13.20 -11.17
C ALA A 272 23.65 -11.72 -11.54
N PHE A 273 23.94 -10.86 -10.56
CA PHE A 273 24.17 -9.44 -10.82
C PHE A 273 25.54 -9.18 -11.47
N GLN A 274 26.55 -10.01 -11.19
CA GLN A 274 27.84 -9.94 -11.87
C GLN A 274 27.65 -10.17 -13.38
N GLY A 275 26.96 -11.25 -13.77
CA GLY A 275 26.66 -11.54 -15.17
C GLY A 275 25.81 -10.45 -15.83
N ALA A 276 24.80 -9.93 -15.14
CA ALA A 276 23.96 -8.85 -15.65
C ALA A 276 24.76 -7.55 -15.89
N GLY A 277 25.61 -7.14 -14.94
CA GLY A 277 26.44 -5.95 -15.05
C GLY A 277 27.51 -6.06 -16.15
N GLU A 278 28.20 -7.20 -16.24
CA GLU A 278 29.21 -7.44 -17.28
C GLU A 278 28.59 -7.49 -18.68
N SER A 279 27.45 -8.15 -18.85
CA SER A 279 26.72 -8.16 -20.12
C SER A 279 26.25 -6.77 -20.55
N ARG A 280 26.10 -5.84 -19.60
CA ARG A 280 25.80 -4.44 -19.87
C ARG A 280 27.02 -3.59 -20.22
N GLY A 281 28.23 -4.12 -20.05
CA GLY A 281 29.50 -3.43 -20.33
C GLY A 281 30.15 -2.75 -19.12
N LEU A 282 29.73 -3.07 -17.89
CA LEU A 282 30.48 -2.70 -16.69
C LEU A 282 31.68 -3.63 -16.51
N THR A 283 32.77 -3.13 -15.93
CA THR A 283 33.92 -4.00 -15.66
C THR A 283 33.62 -4.95 -14.50
N ALA A 284 34.24 -6.13 -14.51
CA ALA A 284 34.08 -7.12 -13.45
C ALA A 284 34.45 -6.58 -12.05
N ALA A 285 35.39 -5.63 -11.97
CA ALA A 285 35.79 -4.97 -10.73
C ALA A 285 34.72 -3.99 -10.22
N GLU A 286 34.15 -3.17 -11.12
CA GLU A 286 33.06 -2.25 -10.79
C GLU A 286 31.81 -3.01 -10.34
N CYS A 287 31.43 -4.08 -11.05
CA CYS A 287 30.30 -4.93 -10.66
C CYS A 287 30.48 -5.47 -9.24
N ARG A 288 31.61 -6.12 -8.95
CA ARG A 288 31.89 -6.69 -7.62
C ARG A 288 31.82 -5.64 -6.52
N ALA A 289 32.45 -4.47 -6.71
CA ALA A 289 32.46 -3.41 -5.72
C ALA A 289 31.04 -2.86 -5.46
N THR A 290 30.29 -2.61 -6.53
CA THR A 290 28.92 -2.09 -6.45
C THR A 290 27.96 -3.07 -5.81
N ILE A 291 27.99 -4.35 -6.22
CA ILE A 291 27.13 -5.41 -5.70
C ILE A 291 27.42 -5.61 -4.21
N ARG A 292 28.69 -5.76 -3.82
CA ARG A 292 29.08 -5.95 -2.43
C ARG A 292 28.59 -4.80 -1.55
N SER A 293 28.88 -3.56 -1.96
CA SER A 293 28.46 -2.35 -1.24
C SER A 293 26.93 -2.27 -1.09
N ALA A 294 26.19 -2.57 -2.15
CA ALA A 294 24.74 -2.56 -2.16
C ALA A 294 24.14 -3.64 -1.25
N LEU A 295 24.64 -4.88 -1.31
CA LEU A 295 24.20 -5.98 -0.48
C LEU A 295 24.51 -5.72 1.00
N ASP A 296 25.72 -5.26 1.32
CA ASP A 296 26.11 -4.92 2.70
C ASP A 296 25.26 -3.78 3.25
N SER A 297 24.95 -2.78 2.42
CA SER A 297 24.03 -1.69 2.78
C SER A 297 22.61 -2.18 3.01
N SER A 298 22.15 -3.13 2.18
CA SER A 298 20.83 -3.74 2.31
C SER A 298 20.72 -4.56 3.59
N LEU A 299 21.69 -5.42 3.87
CA LEU A 299 21.79 -6.22 5.10
C LEU A 299 21.76 -5.35 6.36
N ARG A 300 22.45 -4.21 6.36
CA ARG A 300 22.41 -3.25 7.49
C ARG A 300 21.04 -2.58 7.70
N LYS A 301 20.27 -2.39 6.63
CA LYS A 301 18.98 -1.69 6.65
C LYS A 301 17.78 -2.65 6.70
N ALA A 302 18.00 -3.91 6.36
CA ALA A 302 16.98 -4.95 6.42
C ALA A 302 16.62 -5.21 7.88
N ARG A 303 15.31 -5.30 8.16
CA ARG A 303 14.83 -5.65 9.49
C ARG A 303 14.82 -7.18 9.64
N PRO A 304 15.22 -7.73 10.81
CA PRO A 304 15.26 -9.18 11.04
C PRO A 304 13.90 -9.88 10.97
N ARG A 305 13.98 -11.20 10.84
CA ARG A 305 12.93 -12.18 10.48
C ARG A 305 11.74 -12.32 11.45
N GLU A 306 11.74 -11.70 12.63
CA GLU A 306 10.64 -11.81 13.61
C GLU A 306 9.70 -10.59 13.64
N ALA A 307 9.74 -9.76 12.60
CA ALA A 307 8.77 -8.69 12.38
C ALA A 307 7.75 -8.98 11.26
N ALA A 308 7.59 -10.26 10.89
CA ALA A 308 6.72 -10.74 9.82
C ALA A 308 5.97 -11.99 10.26
#